data_AF-A0A7C3M2D7-F1
#
_entry.id   AF-A0A7C3M2D7-F1
#
_cell.length_a   1.000
_cell.length_b   1.000
_cell.length_c   1.000
_cell.angle_alpha   90.00
_cell.angle_beta   90.00
_cell.angle_gamma   90.00
#
_symmetry.space_group_name_H-M   'P 1'
#
loop_
_entity.id
_entity.type
_entity.pdbx_description
1 polymer ?
#
loop_
_entity_poly.entity_id
_entity_poly.type
_entity_poly.pdbx_seq_one_letter_code
_entity_poly.pdbx_strand_id
1 'polypeptide(L)'
;MKKKLESLGEKVLSDIEKKENPSIEVPIRSLSNIIYDKKTGMLTLGEKSAKRFLFHTGHAKRFMQTMLVAAFCKDLLEQSLHTSLRDLFYALKRT
;
A
#
# COMPACT_ATOMS: atom_id res chain seq x y z
N MET A 1 4.40 11.90 -5.75
CA MET A 1 3.60 10.89 -5.01
C MET A 1 2.28 10.57 -5.68
N LYS A 2 1.51 11.56 -6.15
CA LYS A 2 0.23 11.37 -6.86
C LYS A 2 0.26 10.26 -7.93
N LYS A 3 1.22 10.32 -8.86
CA LYS A 3 1.42 9.30 -9.91
C LYS A 3 1.56 7.85 -9.39
N LYS A 4 2.17 7.64 -8.22
CA LYS A 4 2.32 6.29 -7.64
C LYS A 4 1.00 5.73 -7.11
N LEU A 5 0.12 6.60 -6.61
CA LEU A 5 -1.22 6.22 -6.15
C LEU A 5 -2.14 5.95 -7.34
N GLU A 6 -2.04 6.76 -8.39
CA GLU A 6 -2.76 6.54 -9.66
C GLU A 6 -2.34 5.22 -10.30
N SER A 7 -1.03 4.96 -10.44
CA SER A 7 -0.54 3.69 -10.99
C SER A 7 -0.98 2.47 -10.18
N LEU A 8 -1.10 2.62 -8.85
CA LEU A 8 -1.63 1.54 -7.99
C LEU A 8 -3.10 1.25 -8.31
N GLY A 9 -3.92 2.30 -8.45
CA GLY A 9 -5.32 2.19 -8.81
C GLY A 9 -5.53 1.62 -10.21
N GLU A 10 -4.77 2.12 -11.20
CA GLU A 10 -4.80 1.64 -12.59
C GLU A 10 -4.42 0.17 -12.69
N LYS A 11 -3.38 -0.27 -11.96
CA LYS A 11 -3.01 -1.69 -11.91
C LYS A 11 -4.17 -2.55 -11.39
N VAL A 12 -4.75 -2.16 -10.25
CA VAL A 12 -5.87 -2.89 -9.64
C VAL A 12 -7.10 -2.90 -10.57
N LEU A 13 -7.39 -1.78 -11.24
CA LEU A 13 -8.48 -1.69 -12.21
C LEU A 13 -8.24 -2.61 -13.40
N SER A 14 -7.04 -2.62 -13.96
CA SER A 14 -6.64 -3.53 -15.04
C SER A 14 -6.81 -5.00 -14.63
N ASP A 15 -6.39 -5.39 -13.42
CA ASP A 15 -6.57 -6.76 -12.92
C ASP A 15 -8.08 -7.13 -12.88
N ILE A 16 -8.94 -6.20 -12.44
CA ILE A 16 -10.40 -6.39 -12.39
C ILE A 16 -11.01 -6.51 -13.79
N GLU A 17 -10.64 -5.63 -14.72
CA GLU A 17 -11.15 -5.63 -16.10
C GLU A 17 -10.78 -6.92 -16.82
N LYS A 18 -9.61 -7.50 -16.52
CA LYS A 18 -9.16 -8.81 -17.00
C LYS A 18 -9.81 -9.99 -16.29
N LYS A 19 -10.67 -9.75 -15.29
CA LYS A 19 -11.28 -10.78 -14.43
C LYS A 19 -10.24 -11.62 -13.67
N GLU A 20 -9.09 -11.04 -13.39
CA GLU A 20 -8.04 -11.64 -12.57
C GLU A 20 -8.23 -11.27 -11.09
N ASN A 21 -7.61 -12.04 -10.19
CA ASN A 21 -7.63 -11.73 -8.76
C ASN A 21 -6.72 -10.52 -8.48
N PRO A 22 -7.27 -9.34 -8.11
CA PRO A 22 -6.46 -8.15 -7.97
C PRO A 22 -5.43 -8.28 -6.86
N SER A 23 -4.23 -7.77 -7.12
CA SER A 23 -3.12 -7.91 -6.18
C SER A 23 -2.34 -6.62 -5.96
N ILE A 24 -1.79 -6.45 -4.76
CA ILE A 24 -0.81 -5.40 -4.45
C ILE A 24 0.49 -6.03 -3.97
N GLU A 25 1.62 -5.41 -4.32
CA GLU A 25 2.94 -5.82 -3.84
C GLU A 25 3.32 -5.06 -2.59
N VAL A 26 3.81 -5.80 -1.58
CA VAL A 26 4.24 -5.26 -0.30
C VAL A 26 5.62 -5.82 0.03
N PRO A 27 6.61 -4.99 0.39
CA PRO A 27 7.94 -5.48 0.73
C PRO A 27 7.88 -6.39 1.96
N ILE A 28 8.62 -7.49 1.91
CA ILE A 28 8.71 -8.44 3.02
C ILE A 28 9.64 -7.87 4.09
N ARG A 29 9.21 -7.88 5.36
CA ARG A 29 9.97 -7.38 6.51
C ARG A 29 10.53 -8.50 7.39
N SER A 30 10.96 -9.61 6.78
CA SER A 30 11.64 -10.71 7.46
C SER A 30 13.15 -10.45 7.53
N LEU A 31 13.85 -11.10 8.47
CA LEU A 31 15.32 -11.04 8.57
C LEU A 31 16.00 -11.41 7.24
N SER A 32 15.44 -12.36 6.50
CA SER A 32 15.93 -12.80 5.18
C SER A 32 15.75 -11.78 4.04
N ASN A 33 15.16 -10.62 4.31
CA ASN A 33 15.02 -9.49 3.38
C ASN A 33 15.52 -8.16 4.00
N ILE A 34 16.31 -8.19 5.08
CA ILE A 34 16.92 -7.00 5.65
C ILE A 34 18.40 -6.96 5.27
N ILE A 35 18.85 -5.81 4.76
CA ILE A 35 20.22 -5.58 4.31
C ILE A 35 20.84 -4.48 5.17
N TYR A 36 22.00 -4.74 5.75
CA TYR A 36 22.77 -3.71 6.45
C TYR A 36 23.53 -2.85 5.44
N ASP A 37 23.15 -1.58 5.33
CA ASP A 37 23.87 -0.61 4.52
C ASP A 37 25.04 -0.03 5.33
N LYS A 38 26.26 -0.45 4.97
CA LYS A 38 27.49 0.00 5.64
C LYS A 38 27.78 1.50 5.44
N LYS A 39 27.23 2.13 4.41
CA LYS A 39 27.47 3.56 4.13
C LYS A 39 26.64 4.43 5.06
N THR A 40 25.37 4.10 5.22
CA THR A 40 24.43 4.86 6.07
C THR A 40 24.41 4.35 7.51
N GLY A 41 24.93 3.14 7.76
CA GLY A 41 24.84 2.47 9.06
C GLY A 41 23.43 1.96 9.38
N MET A 42 22.52 1.91 8.40
CA MET A 42 21.10 1.60 8.61
C MET A 42 20.72 0.22 8.07
N LEU A 43 19.70 -0.38 8.69
CA LEU A 43 19.02 -1.55 8.14
C LEU A 43 18.01 -1.11 7.09
N THR A 44 18.17 -1.62 5.87
CA THR A 44 17.30 -1.34 4.73
C THR A 44 16.53 -2.58 4.32
N LEU A 45 15.41 -2.40 3.63
CA LEU A 45 14.66 -3.50 3.04
C LEU A 45 15.31 -3.92 1.73
N GLY A 46 15.47 -5.23 1.53
CA GLY A 46 15.85 -5.82 0.27
C GLY A 46 14.67 -5.92 -0.71
N GLU A 47 14.92 -6.56 -1.84
CA GLU A 47 14.03 -6.54 -3.01
C GLU A 47 12.83 -7.50 -2.91
N LYS A 48 12.81 -8.42 -1.93
CA LYS A 48 11.73 -9.40 -1.84
C LYS A 48 10.42 -8.72 -1.47
N SER A 49 9.42 -8.92 -2.32
CA SER A 49 8.04 -8.49 -2.10
C SER A 49 7.09 -9.69 -2.02
N ALA A 50 5.97 -9.50 -1.32
CA ALA A 50 4.87 -10.44 -1.26
C ALA A 50 3.65 -9.83 -1.94
N LYS A 51 2.88 -10.66 -2.64
CA LYS A 51 1.59 -10.26 -3.19
C LYS A 51 0.49 -10.45 -2.16
N ARG A 52 -0.34 -9.43 -1.97
CA ARG A 52 -1.60 -9.51 -1.24
C ARG A 52 -2.73 -9.46 -2.25
N PHE A 53 -3.60 -10.46 -2.20
CA PHE A 53 -4.71 -10.62 -3.11
C PHE A 53 -6.02 -10.20 -2.46
N LEU A 54 -6.97 -9.70 -3.26
CA LEU A 54 -8.31 -9.38 -2.78
C LEU A 54 -9.08 -10.66 -2.43
N PHE A 55 -9.12 -11.64 -3.34
CA PHE A 55 -9.80 -12.93 -3.11
C PHE A 55 -8.89 -13.92 -2.39
N HIS A 56 -8.45 -13.54 -1.19
CA HIS A 56 -7.74 -14.42 -0.28
C HIS A 56 -8.12 -14.04 1.16
N THR A 57 -8.65 -14.99 1.94
CA THR A 57 -9.27 -14.73 3.25
C THR A 57 -8.32 -14.02 4.23
N GLY A 58 -7.06 -14.45 4.28
CA GLY A 58 -6.03 -13.81 5.12
C GLY A 58 -5.54 -12.44 4.63
N HIS A 59 -5.87 -12.04 3.39
CA HIS A 59 -5.36 -10.81 2.76
C HIS A 59 -6.44 -9.76 2.54
N ALA A 60 -7.68 -10.17 2.28
CA ALA A 60 -8.78 -9.30 1.84
C ALA A 60 -8.92 -8.05 2.71
N LYS A 61 -8.97 -8.20 4.04
CA LYS A 61 -9.07 -7.06 4.98
C LYS A 61 -7.91 -6.08 4.82
N ARG A 62 -6.67 -6.59 4.73
CA ARG A 62 -5.47 -5.75 4.60
C ARG A 62 -5.38 -5.09 3.23
N PHE A 63 -5.76 -5.80 2.17
CA PHE A 63 -5.86 -5.26 0.82
C PHE A 63 -6.81 -4.06 0.80
N MET A 64 -8.04 -4.24 1.29
CA MET A 64 -9.05 -3.18 1.31
C MET A 64 -8.65 -1.98 2.17
N GLN A 65 -8.02 -2.23 3.33
CA GLN A 65 -7.47 -1.16 4.17
C GLN A 65 -6.41 -0.33 3.43
N THR A 66 -5.50 -0.98 2.69
CA THR A 66 -4.50 -0.27 1.89
C THR A 66 -5.14 0.56 0.78
N MET A 67 -6.16 0.03 0.09
CA MET A 67 -6.89 0.79 -0.94
C MET A 67 -7.60 2.01 -0.35
N LEU A 68 -8.25 1.87 0.81
CA LEU A 68 -8.94 2.98 1.47
C LEU A 68 -7.98 4.10 1.88
N VAL A 69 -6.84 3.74 2.48
CA VAL A 69 -5.81 4.72 2.85
C VAL A 69 -5.21 5.38 1.61
N ALA A 70 -4.95 4.61 0.55
CA ALA A 70 -4.42 5.14 -0.70
C ALA A 70 -5.37 6.15 -1.36
N ALA A 71 -6.67 5.87 -1.38
CA ALA A 71 -7.70 6.78 -1.88
C ALA A 71 -7.73 8.08 -1.08
N PHE A 72 -7.78 8.00 0.26
CA PHE A 72 -7.77 9.19 1.11
C PHE A 72 -6.48 10.02 0.97
N CYS A 73 -5.32 9.37 0.84
CA CYS A 73 -4.07 10.08 0.56
C CYS A 73 -4.09 10.78 -0.81
N LYS A 74 -4.79 10.23 -1.82
CA LYS A 74 -4.97 10.90 -3.11
C LYS A 74 -5.80 12.18 -2.93
N ASP A 75 -6.92 12.11 -2.20
CA ASP A 75 -7.79 13.27 -1.95
C ASP A 75 -7.03 14.40 -1.24
N LEU A 76 -6.22 14.06 -0.23
CA LEU A 76 -5.37 15.04 0.46
C LEU A 76 -4.37 15.71 -0.48
N LEU A 77 -3.74 14.94 -1.37
CA LEU A 77 -2.79 15.48 -2.35
C LEU A 77 -3.47 16.40 -3.37
N GLU A 78 -4.72 16.12 -3.74
CA GLU A 78 -5.49 16.98 -4.66
C GLU A 78 -5.90 18.29 -4.01
N GLN A 79 -6.21 18.26 -2.71
CA GLN A 79 -6.55 19.44 -1.93
C GLN A 79 -5.32 20.19 -1.38
N SER A 80 -4.10 19.69 -1.65
CA SER A 80 -2.85 20.22 -1.08
C SER A 80 -2.87 20.29 0.46
N LEU A 81 -3.49 19.29 1.09
CA LEU A 81 -3.62 19.18 2.54
C LEU A 81 -2.67 18.12 3.12
N HIS A 82 -2.37 18.29 4.39
CA HIS A 82 -1.60 17.34 5.19
C HIS A 82 -2.42 16.92 6.40
N THR A 83 -2.19 15.70 6.89
CA THR A 83 -2.91 15.16 8.05
C THR A 83 -1.97 14.34 8.92
N SER A 84 -2.31 14.18 10.19
CA SER A 84 -1.61 13.27 11.09
C SER A 84 -2.10 11.83 10.91
N LEU A 85 -1.30 10.84 11.34
CA LEU A 85 -1.73 9.44 11.34
C LEU A 85 -2.98 9.20 12.21
N ARG A 86 -3.16 10.01 13.26
CA ARG A 86 -4.31 9.92 14.17
C ARG A 86 -5.58 10.44 13.50
N ASP A 87 -5.48 11.58 12.82
CA ASP A 87 -6.60 12.17 12.10
C ASP A 87 -7.02 11.26 10.94
N LEU A 88 -6.05 10.71 10.21
CA LEU A 88 -6.28 9.66 9.20
C LEU A 88 -7.03 8.46 9.79
N PHE A 89 -6.57 7.97 10.96
CA PHE A 89 -7.21 6.85 11.64
C PHE A 89 -8.68 7.14 11.98
N TYR A 90 -8.98 8.34 12.51
CA TYR A 90 -10.36 8.72 12.83
C TYR A 90 -11.21 8.98 11.59
N ALA A 91 -10.65 9.63 10.56
CA ALA A 91 -11.35 9.90 9.31
C ALA A 91 -11.76 8.61 8.57
N LEU A 92 -10.92 7.57 8.64
CA LEU A 92 -11.18 6.28 8.01
C LEU A 92 -11.92 5.29 8.90
N LYS A 93 -12.15 5.63 10.18
CA LYS A 93 -12.91 4.79 11.10
C LYS A 93 -14.39 4.84 10.72
N ARG A 94 -14.82 3.85 9.96
CA ARG A 94 -16.23 3.55 9.73
C ARG A 94 -16.69 2.65 10.88
N THR A 95 -17.62 3.16 11.68
CA THR A 95 -18.23 2.51 12.87
C THR A 95 -18.69 1.09 12.59
#